data_AF-A0A8D8BKP7-F1
#
_entry.id   AF-A0A8D8BKP7-F1
#
_cell.length_a   1.000
_cell.length_b   1.000
_cell.length_c   1.000
_cell.angle_alpha   90.00
_cell.angle_beta   90.00
_cell.angle_gamma   90.00
#
_symmetry.space_group_name_H-M   'P 1'
#
loop_
_entity.id
_entity.type
_entity.pdbx_description
1 polymer ?
#
loop_
_entity_poly.entity_id
_entity_poly.type
_entity_poly.pdbx_seq_one_letter_code
_entity_poly.pdbx_strand_id
1 'polypeptide(L)'
;AYLGVSVLLFILARFTPYEWPVPNPCDPHPEKLQTQFTLMNCLWFAIGSLMQQGCDFLPKAVSTRMVAGMWWFFTLIMISSYTANLAAFLTVERMDSPIESAEDLAKQTKIKYGALRGGSTAAFFRDSNFSTYQRMWSFMEASRPSVFTASNIEGVERVVKGKGSYAFLMESTSIEYVIERNCELTQVGGMLDSKGYGIAMPPNSPFRTAISGAVLKLQEEGKLHILKTRWWKEKRGGGSCRDDTSKSSSTANELGLANVGGVFVVLMGGMGVACVIAVCEFVWKSRKVAVEEREVSLCSEMASELRFALKRN
;
A
#
# COMPACT_ATOMS: atom_id res chain seq x y z
N ALA A 1 20.47 10.96 -17.48
CA ALA A 1 20.57 12.33 -16.92
C ALA A 1 21.77 12.46 -15.97
N TYR A 2 21.79 11.77 -14.83
CA TYR A 2 22.87 11.82 -13.81
C TYR A 2 24.30 11.74 -14.37
N LEU A 3 24.62 10.68 -15.13
CA LEU A 3 25.96 10.51 -15.74
C LEU A 3 26.28 11.64 -16.72
N GLY A 4 25.30 12.06 -17.52
CA GLY A 4 25.47 13.14 -18.50
C GLY A 4 25.80 14.49 -17.85
N VAL A 5 25.13 14.84 -16.75
CA VAL A 5 25.42 16.08 -16.00
C VAL A 5 26.78 16.02 -15.33
N SER A 6 27.17 14.86 -14.79
CA SER A 6 28.47 14.67 -14.16
C SER A 6 29.63 14.81 -15.17
N VAL A 7 29.47 14.23 -16.36
CA VAL A 7 30.44 14.36 -17.46
C VAL A 7 30.48 15.79 -18.00
N LEU A 8 29.32 16.43 -18.17
CA LEU A 8 29.26 17.82 -18.64
C LEU A 8 29.94 18.78 -17.66
N LEU A 9 29.70 18.63 -16.36
CA LEU A 9 30.38 19.42 -15.31
C LEU A 9 31.89 19.17 -15.32
N PHE A 10 32.33 17.92 -15.48
CA PHE A 10 33.75 17.58 -15.59
C PHE A 10 34.42 18.25 -16.80
N ILE A 11 33.78 18.21 -17.96
CA ILE A 11 34.28 18.83 -19.20
C ILE A 11 34.38 20.36 -19.03
N LEU A 12 33.30 21.01 -18.56
CA LEU A 12 33.26 22.46 -18.40
C LEU A 12 34.25 22.96 -17.33
N ALA A 13 34.43 22.22 -16.24
CA ALA A 13 35.40 22.55 -15.21
C ALA A 13 36.86 22.42 -15.73
N ARG A 14 37.12 21.54 -16.70
CA ARG A 14 38.45 21.43 -17.32
C ARG A 14 38.73 22.59 -18.29
N PHE A 15 37.72 23.00 -19.06
CA PHE A 15 37.84 24.07 -20.06
C PHE A 15 37.84 25.47 -19.47
N THR A 16 37.21 25.68 -18.32
CA THR A 16 37.05 27.03 -17.76
C THR A 16 38.22 27.37 -16.84
N PRO A 17 39.06 28.37 -17.17
CA PRO A 17 40.25 28.71 -16.38
C PRO A 17 39.93 29.23 -14.97
N TYR A 18 38.71 29.76 -14.74
CA TYR A 18 38.25 30.26 -13.45
C TYR A 18 37.99 29.17 -12.39
N GLU A 19 37.95 27.89 -12.78
CA GLU A 19 37.77 26.75 -11.87
C GLU A 19 39.10 26.18 -11.36
N TRP A 20 40.22 26.77 -11.76
CA TRP A 20 41.57 26.36 -11.37
C TRP A 20 42.06 27.26 -10.24
N PRO A 21 41.83 26.92 -8.96
CA PRO A 21 42.39 27.70 -7.86
C PRO A 21 43.91 27.61 -7.85
N VAL A 22 44.55 28.73 -7.55
CA VAL A 22 45.98 28.76 -7.23
C VAL A 22 46.18 28.07 -5.87
N PRO A 23 47.00 27.01 -5.76
CA PRO A 23 47.15 26.24 -4.52
C PRO A 23 47.70 27.05 -3.35
N ASN A 24 48.62 27.99 -3.63
CA ASN A 24 49.24 28.88 -2.64
C ASN A 24 49.17 30.34 -3.10
N PRO A 25 48.54 31.26 -2.35
CA PRO A 25 48.45 32.68 -2.72
C PRO A 25 49.80 33.40 -2.81
N CYS A 26 50.86 32.82 -2.23
CA CYS A 26 52.20 33.41 -2.12
C CYS A 26 53.17 32.97 -3.22
N ASP A 27 52.77 32.06 -4.11
CA ASP A 27 53.58 31.63 -5.25
C ASP A 27 53.02 32.23 -6.55
N PRO A 28 53.71 33.22 -7.16
CA PRO A 28 53.21 33.90 -8.36
C PRO A 28 53.23 33.03 -9.62
N HIS A 29 53.91 31.87 -9.64
CA HIS A 29 53.96 30.94 -10.79
C HIS A 29 53.80 29.47 -10.36
N PRO A 30 52.58 29.03 -9.98
CA PRO A 30 52.35 27.63 -9.63
C PRO A 30 52.56 26.71 -10.84
N GLU A 31 53.49 25.76 -10.74
CA GLU A 31 53.77 24.77 -11.81
C GLU A 31 52.58 23.82 -12.09
N LYS A 32 51.63 23.70 -11.16
CA LYS A 32 50.44 22.85 -11.29
C LYS A 32 49.21 23.50 -10.65
N LEU A 33 48.23 23.90 -11.46
CA LEU A 33 46.90 24.20 -10.94
C LEU A 33 46.12 22.89 -10.77
N GLN A 34 45.40 22.73 -9.66
CA GLN A 34 44.60 21.54 -9.37
C GLN A 34 43.13 21.92 -9.27
N THR A 35 42.30 21.32 -10.13
CA THR A 35 40.85 21.45 -10.07
C THR A 35 40.25 20.40 -9.12
N GLN A 36 39.37 20.83 -8.22
CA GLN A 36 38.66 19.94 -7.29
C GLN A 36 37.57 19.09 -7.98
N PHE A 37 37.15 19.47 -9.19
CA PHE A 37 36.20 18.73 -10.04
C PHE A 37 36.89 17.57 -10.79
N THR A 38 37.21 16.50 -10.08
CA THR A 38 37.51 15.19 -10.71
C THR A 38 36.19 14.51 -11.14
N LEU A 39 36.25 13.52 -12.05
CA LEU A 39 35.04 12.80 -12.50
C LEU A 39 34.26 12.18 -11.32
N MET A 40 34.98 11.59 -10.35
CA MET A 40 34.36 11.01 -9.15
C MET A 40 33.74 12.07 -8.24
N ASN A 41 34.40 13.23 -8.11
CA ASN A 41 33.84 14.36 -7.37
C ASN A 41 32.61 14.93 -8.09
N CYS A 42 32.58 15.00 -9.42
CA CYS A 42 31.39 15.42 -10.17
C CYS A 42 30.22 14.43 -9.98
N LEU A 43 30.51 13.13 -9.96
CA LEU A 43 29.50 12.09 -9.64
C LEU A 43 28.97 12.25 -8.21
N TRP A 44 29.86 12.55 -7.26
CA TRP A 44 29.50 12.82 -5.86
C TRP A 44 28.68 14.12 -5.71
N PHE A 45 29.04 15.17 -6.43
CA PHE A 45 28.28 16.42 -6.50
C PHE A 45 26.86 16.18 -7.01
N ALA A 46 26.72 15.42 -8.09
CA ALA A 46 25.42 15.12 -8.70
C ALA A 46 24.53 14.25 -7.81
N ILE A 47 25.11 13.32 -7.02
CA ILE A 47 24.33 12.49 -6.10
C ILE A 47 23.96 13.24 -4.82
N GLY A 48 24.88 14.06 -4.27
CA GLY A 48 24.62 14.87 -3.07
C GLY A 48 23.54 15.93 -3.29
N SER A 49 23.49 16.51 -4.50
CA SER A 49 22.41 17.42 -4.90
C SER A 49 21.07 16.70 -5.13
N LEU A 50 21.08 15.50 -5.71
CA LEU A 50 19.89 14.65 -5.82
C LEU A 50 19.32 14.26 -4.45
N MET A 51 20.17 14.03 -3.46
CA MET A 51 19.78 13.69 -2.09
C MET A 51 19.54 14.92 -1.19
N GLN A 52 19.63 16.14 -1.71
CA GLN A 52 19.48 17.40 -0.96
C GLN A 52 20.48 17.59 0.20
N GLN A 53 21.62 16.90 0.20
CA GLN A 53 22.63 16.99 1.27
C GLN A 53 23.76 18.01 0.99
N GLY A 54 23.82 18.55 -0.23
CA GLY A 54 24.88 19.49 -0.61
C GLY A 54 26.24 18.80 -0.79
N CYS A 55 27.29 19.60 -1.00
CA CYS A 55 28.67 19.13 -1.19
C CYS A 55 29.66 20.20 -0.72
N ASP A 56 30.86 19.78 -0.32
CA ASP A 56 31.87 20.66 0.28
C ASP A 56 32.55 21.62 -0.71
N PHE A 57 32.49 21.31 -2.01
CA PHE A 57 33.07 22.15 -3.07
C PHE A 57 31.96 22.69 -3.96
N LEU A 58 32.07 23.97 -4.33
CA LEU A 58 31.07 24.68 -5.12
C LEU A 58 31.66 25.21 -6.43
N PRO A 59 30.89 25.21 -7.53
CA PRO A 59 31.33 25.77 -8.80
C PRO A 59 31.57 27.28 -8.68
N LYS A 60 32.73 27.74 -9.18
CA LYS A 60 33.15 29.14 -9.13
C LYS A 60 32.81 29.88 -10.42
N ALA A 61 32.96 29.22 -11.56
CA ALA A 61 32.70 29.80 -12.86
C ALA A 61 31.20 29.95 -13.15
N VAL A 62 30.85 30.93 -13.99
CA VAL A 62 29.45 31.17 -14.38
C VAL A 62 28.89 29.99 -15.20
N SER A 63 29.71 29.37 -16.06
CA SER A 63 29.32 28.23 -16.91
C SER A 63 28.92 27.01 -16.08
N THR A 64 29.74 26.62 -15.11
CA THR A 64 29.51 25.49 -14.20
C THR A 64 28.36 25.76 -13.24
N ARG A 65 28.20 27.01 -12.75
CA ARG A 65 27.04 27.44 -11.96
C ARG A 65 25.73 27.33 -12.72
N MET A 66 25.70 27.66 -14.01
CA MET A 66 24.48 27.51 -14.81
C MET A 66 24.07 26.04 -14.94
N VAL A 67 25.01 25.13 -15.18
CA VAL A 67 24.74 23.69 -15.23
C VAL A 67 24.28 23.16 -13.87
N ALA A 68 24.95 23.55 -12.79
CA ALA A 68 24.55 23.18 -11.43
C ALA A 68 23.15 23.70 -11.07
N GLY A 69 22.83 24.95 -11.44
CA GLY A 69 21.51 25.55 -11.20
C GLY A 69 20.39 24.83 -11.97
N MET A 70 20.61 24.49 -13.24
CA MET A 70 19.66 23.69 -14.02
C MET A 70 19.47 22.29 -13.44
N TRP A 71 20.56 21.67 -12.97
CA TRP A 71 20.49 20.38 -12.28
C TRP A 71 19.68 20.46 -11.00
N TRP A 72 19.92 21.47 -10.15
CA TRP A 72 19.16 21.68 -8.92
C TRP A 72 17.66 21.87 -9.19
N PHE A 73 17.31 22.68 -10.18
CA PHE A 73 15.92 22.87 -10.58
C PHE A 73 15.26 21.56 -11.02
N PHE A 74 15.96 20.76 -11.83
CA PHE A 74 15.50 19.44 -12.23
C PHE A 74 15.30 18.49 -11.03
N THR A 75 16.28 18.42 -10.11
CA THR A 75 16.18 17.57 -8.92
C THR A 75 15.02 17.98 -8.01
N LEU A 76 14.77 19.28 -7.85
CA LEU A 76 13.65 19.80 -7.07
C LEU A 76 12.32 19.32 -7.66
N ILE A 77 12.11 19.49 -8.97
CA ILE A 77 10.88 19.03 -9.63
C ILE A 77 10.69 17.53 -9.48
N MET A 78 11.76 16.75 -9.67
CA MET A 78 11.69 15.29 -9.61
C MET A 78 11.32 14.81 -8.20
N ILE A 79 11.95 15.35 -7.16
CA ILE A 79 11.67 14.98 -5.77
C ILE A 79 10.26 15.43 -5.36
N SER A 80 9.84 16.64 -5.74
CA SER A 80 8.48 17.12 -5.49
C SER A 80 7.43 16.24 -6.16
N SER A 81 7.66 15.80 -7.40
CA SER A 81 6.75 14.88 -8.09
C SER A 81 6.72 13.49 -7.44
N TYR A 82 7.89 12.97 -7.03
CA TYR A 82 7.98 11.70 -6.32
C TYR A 82 7.26 11.74 -4.97
N THR A 83 7.48 12.78 -4.17
CA THR A 83 6.81 12.97 -2.87
C THR A 83 5.30 13.16 -3.02
N ALA A 84 4.84 13.89 -4.04
CA ALA A 84 3.42 14.04 -4.34
C ALA A 84 2.77 12.70 -4.73
N ASN A 85 3.43 11.92 -5.60
CA ASN A 85 2.94 10.61 -6.00
C ASN A 85 2.93 9.62 -4.82
N LEU A 86 3.98 9.61 -4.02
CA LEU A 86 4.06 8.80 -2.80
C LEU A 86 2.93 9.16 -1.82
N ALA A 87 2.67 10.44 -1.59
CA ALA A 87 1.56 10.89 -0.75
C ALA A 87 0.20 10.44 -1.31
N ALA A 88 -0.01 10.53 -2.63
CA ALA A 88 -1.21 10.04 -3.28
C ALA A 88 -1.38 8.52 -3.14
N PHE A 89 -0.29 7.75 -3.20
CA PHE A 89 -0.34 6.31 -2.96
C PHE A 89 -0.67 5.97 -1.50
N LEU A 90 -0.12 6.73 -0.55
CA LEU A 90 -0.39 6.52 0.88
C LEU A 90 -1.82 6.88 1.28
N THR A 91 -2.49 7.80 0.58
CA THR A 91 -3.90 8.13 0.85
C THR A 91 -4.87 7.15 0.21
N VAL A 92 -4.46 6.45 -0.85
CA VAL A 92 -5.28 5.42 -1.48
C VAL A 92 -4.96 4.07 -0.85
N GLU A 93 -5.55 3.81 0.31
CA GLU A 93 -5.74 2.43 0.73
C GLU A 93 -6.79 1.80 -0.17
N ARG A 94 -6.36 1.05 -1.19
CA ARG A 94 -7.29 0.21 -1.93
C ARG A 94 -7.77 -0.88 -0.98
N MET A 95 -8.98 -0.71 -0.46
CA MET A 95 -9.81 -1.84 -0.07
C MET A 95 -10.15 -2.62 -1.34
N ASP A 96 -9.20 -3.40 -1.85
CA ASP A 96 -9.44 -4.31 -2.97
C ASP A 96 -10.38 -5.41 -2.46
N SER A 97 -11.70 -5.21 -2.64
CA SER A 97 -12.68 -6.25 -2.37
C SER A 97 -12.50 -7.34 -3.43
N PRO A 98 -12.28 -8.62 -3.05
CA PRO A 98 -12.08 -9.69 -4.01
C PRO A 98 -13.34 -10.01 -4.83
N ILE A 99 -14.50 -9.51 -4.42
CA ILE A 99 -15.80 -9.68 -5.07
C ILE A 99 -16.61 -8.37 -4.98
N GLU A 100 -17.28 -7.98 -6.06
CA GLU A 100 -18.22 -6.85 -6.07
C GLU A 100 -19.65 -7.30 -6.38
N SER A 101 -19.80 -8.46 -7.05
CA SER A 101 -21.08 -8.96 -7.55
C SER A 101 -21.28 -10.47 -7.34
N ALA A 102 -22.53 -10.92 -7.47
CA ALA A 102 -22.85 -12.35 -7.45
C ALA A 102 -22.30 -13.09 -8.68
N GLU A 103 -22.16 -12.39 -9.80
CA GLU A 103 -21.53 -12.90 -11.02
C GLU A 103 -20.06 -13.24 -10.79
N ASP A 104 -19.33 -12.42 -10.03
CA ASP A 104 -17.93 -12.69 -9.70
C ASP A 104 -17.81 -13.94 -8.83
N LEU A 105 -18.72 -14.10 -7.85
CA LEU A 105 -18.83 -15.33 -7.06
C LEU A 105 -19.07 -16.56 -7.93
N ALA A 106 -19.87 -16.46 -8.99
CA ALA A 106 -20.17 -17.55 -9.91
C ALA A 106 -18.99 -17.92 -10.84
N LYS A 107 -18.10 -16.96 -11.15
CA LYS A 107 -16.91 -17.19 -11.99
C LYS A 107 -15.77 -17.86 -11.23
N GLN A 108 -15.63 -17.56 -9.94
CA GLN A 108 -14.56 -18.06 -9.09
C GLN A 108 -15.01 -19.27 -8.24
N THR A 109 -14.05 -20.03 -7.70
CA THR A 109 -14.31 -21.22 -6.85
C THR A 109 -13.61 -21.18 -5.48
N LYS A 110 -12.85 -20.13 -5.19
CA LYS A 110 -12.05 -19.96 -3.96
C LYS A 110 -12.93 -19.63 -2.75
N ILE A 111 -13.86 -18.70 -2.92
CA ILE A 111 -14.84 -18.28 -1.91
C ILE A 111 -16.08 -19.16 -2.11
N LYS A 112 -16.38 -19.99 -1.11
CA LYS A 112 -17.60 -20.79 -1.11
C LYS A 112 -18.78 -19.87 -0.78
N TYR A 113 -19.96 -20.19 -1.29
CA TYR A 113 -21.17 -19.44 -0.94
C TYR A 113 -22.33 -20.38 -0.71
N GLY A 114 -23.26 -19.97 0.16
CA GLY A 114 -24.43 -20.74 0.48
C GLY A 114 -25.55 -19.89 1.07
N ALA A 115 -26.68 -20.53 1.32
CA ALA A 115 -27.88 -19.90 1.86
C ALA A 115 -28.49 -20.78 2.97
N LEU A 116 -29.55 -20.29 3.60
CA LEU A 116 -30.36 -21.06 4.53
C LEU A 116 -30.97 -22.29 3.83
N ARG A 117 -30.80 -23.48 4.41
CA ARG A 117 -31.34 -24.73 3.88
C ARG A 117 -32.87 -24.68 3.88
N GLY A 118 -33.50 -24.88 2.72
CA GLY A 118 -34.95 -24.80 2.57
C GLY A 118 -35.52 -23.37 2.67
N GLY A 119 -34.67 -22.34 2.68
CA GLY A 119 -35.09 -20.95 2.67
C GLY A 119 -35.58 -20.47 1.30
N SER A 120 -36.29 -19.34 1.30
CA SER A 120 -36.78 -18.63 0.11
C SER A 120 -35.65 -18.29 -0.87
N THR A 121 -34.50 -17.87 -0.36
CA THR A 121 -33.29 -17.56 -1.15
C THR A 121 -32.72 -18.79 -1.83
N ALA A 122 -32.66 -19.94 -1.15
CA ALA A 122 -32.19 -21.18 -1.76
C ALA A 122 -33.14 -21.65 -2.88
N ALA A 123 -34.45 -21.59 -2.65
CA ALA A 123 -35.45 -21.88 -3.67
C ALA A 123 -35.37 -20.92 -4.86
N PHE A 124 -35.07 -19.64 -4.64
CA PHE A 124 -34.87 -18.66 -5.71
C PHE A 124 -33.74 -19.07 -6.66
N PHE A 125 -32.59 -19.51 -6.15
CA PHE A 125 -31.49 -19.96 -7.01
C PHE A 125 -31.82 -21.26 -7.75
N ARG A 126 -32.53 -22.19 -7.10
CA ARG A 126 -32.97 -23.46 -7.70
C ARG A 126 -33.94 -23.25 -8.85
N ASP A 127 -34.92 -22.38 -8.65
CA ASP A 127 -36.04 -22.17 -9.58
C ASP A 127 -35.78 -20.99 -10.55
N SER A 128 -34.56 -20.43 -10.54
CA SER A 128 -34.19 -19.29 -11.40
C SER A 128 -34.04 -19.69 -12.85
N ASN A 129 -34.45 -18.80 -13.76
CA ASN A 129 -34.22 -18.92 -15.21
C ASN A 129 -32.93 -18.22 -15.69
N PHE A 130 -32.16 -17.61 -14.80
CA PHE A 130 -30.92 -16.93 -15.16
C PHE A 130 -29.73 -17.90 -15.10
N SER A 131 -28.96 -18.00 -16.18
CA SER A 131 -27.89 -18.99 -16.34
C SER A 131 -26.82 -18.89 -15.24
N THR A 132 -26.45 -17.68 -14.82
CA THR A 132 -25.51 -17.46 -13.72
C THR A 132 -26.05 -18.04 -12.41
N TYR A 133 -27.32 -17.82 -12.09
CA TYR A 133 -27.93 -18.29 -10.85
C TYR A 133 -28.16 -19.81 -10.84
N GLN A 134 -28.47 -20.40 -11.98
CA GLN A 134 -28.51 -21.86 -12.14
C GLN A 134 -27.14 -22.51 -11.93
N ARG A 135 -26.07 -21.87 -12.43
CA ARG A 135 -24.69 -22.30 -12.17
C ARG A 135 -24.34 -22.18 -10.69
N MET A 136 -24.73 -21.08 -10.04
CA MET A 136 -24.57 -20.91 -8.59
C MET A 136 -25.31 -21.98 -7.80
N TRP A 137 -26.55 -22.31 -8.17
CA TRP A 137 -27.31 -23.40 -7.57
C TRP A 137 -26.59 -24.74 -7.71
N SER A 138 -26.16 -25.07 -8.93
CA SER A 138 -25.43 -26.31 -9.23
C SER A 138 -24.15 -26.43 -8.39
N PHE A 139 -23.44 -25.32 -8.21
CA PHE A 139 -22.26 -25.27 -7.32
C PHE A 139 -22.64 -25.48 -5.85
N MET A 140 -23.70 -24.84 -5.36
CA MET A 140 -24.16 -25.00 -3.98
C MET A 140 -24.59 -26.45 -3.68
N GLU A 141 -25.27 -27.09 -4.62
CA GLU A 141 -25.74 -28.47 -4.49
C GLU A 141 -24.60 -29.50 -4.59
N ALA A 142 -23.64 -29.28 -5.49
CA ALA A 142 -22.49 -30.15 -5.68
C ALA A 142 -21.42 -30.01 -4.59
N SER A 143 -21.40 -28.88 -3.88
CA SER A 143 -20.37 -28.59 -2.87
C SER A 143 -20.35 -29.61 -1.72
N ARG A 144 -19.15 -30.09 -1.37
CA ARG A 144 -18.87 -30.93 -0.21
C ARG A 144 -17.68 -30.32 0.56
N PRO A 145 -17.79 -30.06 1.87
CA PRO A 145 -18.97 -30.19 2.74
C PRO A 145 -20.09 -29.20 2.36
N SER A 146 -21.30 -29.44 2.88
CA SER A 146 -22.48 -28.60 2.61
C SER A 146 -22.20 -27.12 2.86
N VAL A 147 -22.55 -26.30 1.88
CA VAL A 147 -22.50 -24.82 1.98
C VAL A 147 -23.77 -24.25 2.58
N PHE A 148 -24.86 -25.02 2.64
CA PHE A 148 -26.10 -24.60 3.30
C PHE A 148 -25.97 -24.65 4.81
N THR A 149 -26.60 -23.71 5.50
CA THR A 149 -26.70 -23.66 6.97
C THR A 149 -28.12 -23.96 7.43
N ALA A 150 -28.27 -24.39 8.69
CA ALA A 150 -29.58 -24.66 9.29
C ALA A 150 -30.28 -23.39 9.80
N SER A 151 -29.51 -22.34 10.11
CA SER A 151 -30.05 -21.04 10.55
C SER A 151 -29.25 -19.86 9.97
N ASN A 152 -29.88 -18.67 9.98
CA ASN A 152 -29.21 -17.42 9.60
C ASN A 152 -28.07 -17.08 10.58
N ILE A 153 -28.24 -17.38 11.87
CA ILE A 153 -27.22 -17.13 12.90
C ILE A 153 -25.97 -17.98 12.62
N GLU A 154 -26.16 -19.27 12.32
CA GLU A 154 -25.07 -20.16 11.92
C GLU A 154 -24.39 -19.68 10.63
N GLY A 155 -25.17 -19.19 9.65
CA GLY A 155 -24.66 -18.60 8.42
C GLY A 155 -23.74 -17.41 8.67
N VAL A 156 -24.19 -16.47 9.50
CA VAL A 156 -23.42 -15.30 9.92
C VAL A 156 -22.15 -15.71 10.66
N GLU A 157 -22.25 -16.61 11.64
CA GLU A 157 -21.09 -17.08 12.40
C GLU A 157 -20.07 -17.80 11.50
N ARG A 158 -20.53 -18.55 10.50
CA ARG A 158 -19.67 -19.21 9.52
C ARG A 158 -18.91 -18.22 8.65
N VAL A 159 -19.54 -17.10 8.25
CA VAL A 159 -18.86 -16.02 7.50
C VAL A 159 -17.75 -15.40 8.35
N VAL A 160 -18.08 -15.05 9.61
CA VAL A 160 -17.10 -14.47 10.57
C VAL A 160 -15.92 -15.41 10.77
N LYS A 161 -16.16 -16.70 11.05
CA LYS A 161 -15.10 -17.71 11.20
C LYS A 161 -14.31 -17.94 9.91
N GLY A 162 -14.97 -17.81 8.76
CA GLY A 162 -14.39 -18.05 7.45
C GLY A 162 -13.43 -16.97 6.97
N LYS A 163 -13.43 -15.76 7.56
CA LYS A 163 -12.54 -14.64 7.23
C LYS A 163 -12.31 -14.46 5.71
N GLY A 164 -13.39 -14.34 4.95
CA GLY A 164 -13.35 -14.14 3.49
C GLY A 164 -13.30 -15.40 2.63
N SER A 165 -13.33 -16.61 3.21
CA SER A 165 -13.42 -17.88 2.47
C SER A 165 -14.86 -18.37 2.22
N TYR A 166 -15.85 -17.75 2.86
CA TYR A 166 -17.27 -18.10 2.74
C TYR A 166 -18.15 -16.84 2.69
N ALA A 167 -19.09 -16.80 1.74
CA ALA A 167 -20.11 -15.77 1.61
C ALA A 167 -21.51 -16.36 1.91
N PHE A 168 -22.34 -15.61 2.62
CA PHE A 168 -23.69 -16.06 2.98
C PHE A 168 -24.76 -15.22 2.30
N LEU A 169 -25.65 -15.89 1.58
CA LEU A 169 -26.77 -15.28 0.87
C LEU A 169 -27.99 -15.27 1.78
N MET A 170 -28.47 -14.07 2.10
CA MET A 170 -29.58 -13.83 3.02
C MET A 170 -30.45 -12.67 2.51
N GLU A 171 -31.66 -12.54 3.03
CA GLU A 171 -32.58 -11.44 2.71
C GLU A 171 -32.00 -10.08 3.14
N SER A 172 -32.20 -9.05 2.32
CA SER A 172 -31.60 -7.72 2.49
C SER A 172 -31.91 -7.07 3.84
N THR A 173 -33.13 -7.21 4.34
CA THR A 173 -33.58 -6.71 5.65
C THR A 173 -32.81 -7.37 6.81
N SER A 174 -32.53 -8.66 6.70
CA SER A 174 -31.77 -9.42 7.70
C SER A 174 -30.29 -9.05 7.63
N ILE A 175 -29.75 -8.80 6.44
CA ILE A 175 -28.38 -8.31 6.26
C ILE A 175 -28.24 -6.94 6.91
N GLU A 176 -29.12 -5.99 6.57
CA GLU A 176 -29.17 -4.64 7.15
C GLU A 176 -29.23 -4.69 8.68
N TYR A 177 -29.97 -5.65 9.25
CA TYR A 177 -30.07 -5.82 10.70
C TYR A 177 -28.75 -6.28 11.34
N VAL A 178 -28.06 -7.22 10.69
CA VAL A 178 -26.83 -7.84 11.23
C VAL A 178 -25.64 -6.91 11.09
N ILE A 179 -25.47 -6.22 9.95
CA ILE A 179 -24.35 -5.30 9.72
C ILE A 179 -24.39 -4.07 10.65
N GLU A 180 -25.57 -3.63 11.08
CA GLU A 180 -25.73 -2.56 12.06
C GLU A 180 -25.22 -2.95 13.47
N ARG A 181 -25.01 -4.25 13.71
CA ARG A 181 -24.59 -4.84 15.00
C ARG A 181 -23.20 -5.47 14.97
N ASN A 182 -22.77 -5.98 13.81
CA ASN A 182 -21.48 -6.63 13.65
C ASN A 182 -20.70 -5.95 12.52
N CYS A 183 -19.66 -5.21 12.91
CA CYS A 183 -18.87 -4.38 12.02
C CYS A 183 -17.79 -5.17 11.26
N GLU A 184 -17.59 -6.44 11.61
CA GLU A 184 -16.71 -7.35 10.85
C GLU A 184 -17.34 -7.82 9.54
N LEU A 185 -18.62 -7.53 9.32
CA LEU A 185 -19.39 -7.97 8.16
C LEU A 185 -19.67 -6.80 7.24
N THR A 186 -19.51 -7.04 5.93
CA THR A 186 -19.82 -6.09 4.89
C THR A 186 -20.82 -6.69 3.90
N GLN A 187 -21.77 -5.86 3.46
CA GLN A 187 -22.65 -6.24 2.37
C GLN A 187 -21.92 -6.02 1.04
N VAL A 188 -21.92 -7.05 0.18
CA VAL A 188 -21.32 -6.99 -1.16
C VAL A 188 -22.44 -7.03 -2.20
N GLY A 189 -22.34 -6.15 -3.20
CA GLY A 189 -23.29 -6.08 -4.30
C GLY A 189 -24.66 -5.49 -3.94
N GLY A 190 -25.54 -5.49 -4.93
CA GLY A 190 -26.91 -4.98 -4.83
C GLY A 190 -27.95 -6.04 -4.47
N MET A 191 -29.22 -5.67 -4.57
CA MET A 191 -30.34 -6.62 -4.44
C MET A 191 -30.43 -7.50 -5.70
N LEU A 192 -30.47 -8.82 -5.50
CA LEU A 192 -30.55 -9.81 -6.59
C LEU A 192 -31.99 -10.02 -7.09
N ASP A 193 -32.97 -9.69 -6.24
CA ASP A 193 -34.40 -9.73 -6.52
C ASP A 193 -35.13 -8.60 -5.78
N SER A 194 -36.41 -8.41 -6.11
CA SER A 194 -37.30 -7.47 -5.43
C SER A 194 -38.45 -8.24 -4.80
N LYS A 195 -38.37 -8.43 -3.48
CA LYS A 195 -39.39 -9.12 -2.67
C LYS A 195 -39.81 -8.25 -1.49
N GLY A 196 -41.02 -8.49 -1.00
CA GLY A 196 -41.57 -7.80 0.16
C GLY A 196 -42.17 -8.77 1.17
N TYR A 197 -42.12 -8.40 2.45
CA TYR A 197 -42.85 -9.13 3.49
C TYR A 197 -44.33 -8.75 3.47
N GLY A 198 -45.20 -9.75 3.60
CA GLY A 198 -46.63 -9.59 3.68
C GLY A 198 -47.24 -10.40 4.81
N ILE A 199 -48.43 -10.00 5.24
CA ILE A 199 -49.20 -10.76 6.23
C ILE A 199 -50.03 -11.80 5.48
N ALA A 200 -49.68 -13.07 5.64
CA ALA A 200 -50.39 -14.18 5.02
C ALA A 200 -51.71 -14.48 5.77
N MET A 201 -52.75 -14.80 5.01
CA MET A 201 -54.06 -15.22 5.55
C MET A 201 -54.60 -16.39 4.74
N PRO A 202 -55.50 -17.21 5.33
CA PRO A 202 -56.21 -18.23 4.59
C PRO A 202 -56.92 -17.63 3.35
N PRO A 203 -57.02 -18.39 2.25
CA PRO A 203 -57.84 -17.98 1.12
C PRO A 203 -59.25 -17.58 1.56
N ASN A 204 -59.79 -16.51 0.99
CA ASN A 204 -61.13 -15.98 1.28
C ASN A 204 -61.35 -15.48 2.72
N SER A 205 -60.28 -15.15 3.47
CA SER A 205 -60.41 -14.53 4.79
C SER A 205 -61.13 -13.17 4.72
N PRO A 206 -62.19 -12.94 5.55
CA PRO A 206 -62.91 -11.67 5.58
C PRO A 206 -62.06 -10.50 6.10
N PHE A 207 -60.95 -10.79 6.79
CA PHE A 207 -60.07 -9.78 7.39
C PHE A 207 -59.06 -9.17 6.42
N ARG A 208 -58.89 -9.75 5.22
CA ARG A 208 -57.89 -9.31 4.25
C ARG A 208 -58.02 -7.83 3.93
N THR A 209 -59.23 -7.37 3.60
CA THR A 209 -59.47 -5.97 3.20
C THR A 209 -59.20 -5.00 4.34
N ALA A 210 -59.69 -5.31 5.55
CA ALA A 210 -59.50 -4.46 6.73
C ALA A 210 -58.02 -4.30 7.10
N ILE A 211 -57.25 -5.40 7.09
CA ILE A 211 -55.83 -5.40 7.42
C ILE A 211 -55.01 -4.73 6.33
N SER A 212 -55.30 -4.97 5.05
CA SER A 212 -54.63 -4.24 3.96
C SER A 212 -54.84 -2.73 4.07
N GLY A 213 -56.07 -2.29 4.37
CA GLY A 213 -56.36 -0.87 4.60
C GLY A 213 -55.60 -0.29 5.79
N ALA A 214 -55.48 -1.05 6.88
CA ALA A 214 -54.69 -0.64 8.05
C ALA A 214 -53.19 -0.52 7.74
N VAL A 215 -52.63 -1.46 6.96
CA VAL A 215 -51.22 -1.41 6.54
C VAL A 215 -50.95 -0.20 5.66
N LEU A 216 -51.84 0.09 4.69
CA LEU A 216 -51.74 1.28 3.85
C LEU A 216 -51.78 2.56 4.68
N LYS A 217 -52.69 2.66 5.64
CA LYS A 217 -52.76 3.80 6.56
C LYS A 217 -51.45 3.98 7.35
N LEU A 218 -50.86 2.89 7.87
CA LEU A 218 -49.58 2.94 8.58
C LEU A 218 -48.41 3.35 7.66
N GLN A 219 -48.48 3.03 6.38
CA GLN A 219 -47.50 3.42 5.37
C GLN A 219 -47.63 4.90 5.00
N GLU A 220 -48.86 5.39 4.74
CA GLU A 220 -49.16 6.80 4.44
C GLU A 220 -48.78 7.71 5.60
N GLU A 221 -49.05 7.29 6.84
CA GLU A 221 -48.65 8.01 8.05
C GLU A 221 -47.13 7.93 8.32
N GLY A 222 -46.36 7.17 7.53
CA GLY A 222 -44.92 6.98 7.72
C GLY A 222 -44.52 6.18 8.96
N LYS A 223 -45.50 5.62 9.70
CA LYS A 223 -45.25 4.88 10.95
C LYS A 223 -44.40 3.63 10.73
N LEU A 224 -44.55 2.95 9.59
CA LEU A 224 -43.72 1.79 9.26
C LEU A 224 -42.23 2.16 9.15
N HIS A 225 -41.92 3.33 8.57
CA HIS A 225 -40.55 3.82 8.48
C HIS A 225 -39.99 4.17 9.87
N ILE A 226 -40.78 4.84 10.72
CA ILE A 226 -40.39 5.14 12.11
C ILE A 226 -40.07 3.86 12.87
N LEU A 227 -40.91 2.82 12.71
CA LEU A 227 -40.68 1.52 13.33
C LEU A 227 -39.41 0.84 12.78
N LYS A 228 -39.18 0.88 11.46
CA LYS A 228 -37.96 0.32 10.86
C LYS A 228 -36.72 0.96 11.49
N THR A 229 -36.62 2.29 11.48
CA THR A 229 -35.47 3.02 12.04
C THR A 229 -35.26 2.66 13.52
N ARG A 230 -36.34 2.66 14.31
CA ARG A 230 -36.27 2.32 15.74
C ARG A 230 -35.72 0.91 15.99
N TRP A 231 -36.18 -0.08 15.24
CA TRP A 231 -35.82 -1.48 15.49
C TRP A 231 -34.49 -1.90 14.83
N TRP A 232 -34.12 -1.30 13.69
CA TRP A 232 -32.87 -1.60 13.02
C TRP A 232 -31.70 -0.81 13.59
N LYS A 233 -31.87 0.50 13.78
CA LYS A 233 -30.76 1.45 14.06
C LYS A 233 -30.69 1.95 15.50
N GLU A 234 -31.77 1.94 16.27
CA GLU A 234 -31.78 2.54 17.62
C GLU A 234 -31.84 1.51 18.75
N LYS A 235 -32.53 0.39 18.55
CA LYS A 235 -32.77 -0.62 19.59
C LYS A 235 -31.90 -1.85 19.42
N ARG A 236 -31.66 -2.56 20.52
CA ARG A 236 -30.96 -3.86 20.57
C ARG A 236 -29.58 -3.83 19.87
N GLY A 237 -28.77 -2.80 20.13
CA GLY A 237 -27.42 -2.68 19.58
C GLY A 237 -27.34 -2.25 18.10
N GLY A 238 -28.42 -1.73 17.52
CA GLY A 238 -28.37 -1.08 16.21
C GLY A 238 -27.54 0.22 16.26
N GLY A 239 -26.90 0.57 15.15
CA GLY A 239 -26.06 1.77 15.06
C GLY A 239 -24.68 1.63 15.67
N SER A 240 -24.29 0.43 16.15
CA SER A 240 -22.99 0.20 16.79
C SER A 240 -21.81 0.42 15.83
N CYS A 241 -22.03 0.23 14.53
CA CYS A 241 -21.00 0.35 13.50
C CYS A 241 -20.91 1.74 12.85
N ARG A 242 -21.69 2.72 13.33
CA ARG A 242 -21.66 4.11 12.79
C ARG A 242 -20.38 4.87 13.15
N ASP A 243 -19.70 4.50 14.23
CA ASP A 243 -18.45 5.15 14.66
C ASP A 243 -17.21 4.64 13.90
N ASP A 244 -17.27 3.44 13.29
CA ASP A 244 -16.16 2.92 12.51
C ASP A 244 -16.14 3.52 11.11
N THR A 245 -17.30 3.80 10.50
CA THR A 245 -17.34 4.43 9.16
C THR A 245 -16.91 5.90 9.19
N SER A 246 -17.10 6.60 10.32
CA SER A 246 -16.65 7.99 10.49
C SER A 246 -15.17 8.09 10.86
N LYS A 247 -14.61 7.10 11.57
CA LYS A 247 -13.18 6.99 11.84
C LYS A 247 -12.39 6.50 10.62
N SER A 248 -12.89 5.49 9.90
CA SER A 248 -12.22 4.95 8.70
C SER A 248 -12.19 5.93 7.52
N SER A 249 -13.09 6.93 7.49
CA SER A 249 -13.08 7.97 6.46
C SER A 249 -12.28 9.22 6.83
N SER A 250 -11.79 9.36 8.07
CA SER A 250 -11.18 10.62 8.55
C SER A 250 -9.84 10.48 9.25
N THR A 251 -9.39 9.29 9.61
CA THR A 251 -8.02 9.07 10.09
C THR A 251 -7.26 8.24 9.06
N ALA A 252 -6.38 8.89 8.29
CA ALA A 252 -5.37 8.17 7.52
C ALA A 252 -4.66 7.18 8.45
N ASN A 253 -4.57 5.90 8.05
CA ASN A 253 -3.90 4.88 8.84
C ASN A 253 -2.47 5.35 9.16
N GLU A 254 -2.07 5.22 10.42
CA GLU A 254 -0.73 5.57 10.86
C GLU A 254 0.30 4.70 10.13
N LEU A 255 1.36 5.31 9.59
CA LEU A 255 2.44 4.57 8.93
C LEU A 255 3.17 3.69 9.94
N GLY A 256 2.81 2.41 9.99
CA GLY A 256 3.49 1.42 10.80
C GLY A 256 4.86 1.02 10.25
N LEU A 257 5.65 0.32 11.08
CA LEU A 257 6.96 -0.22 10.71
C LEU A 257 6.90 -1.16 9.49
N ALA A 258 5.76 -1.80 9.23
CA ALA A 258 5.55 -2.64 8.05
C ALA A 258 5.65 -1.85 6.73
N ASN A 259 5.20 -0.59 6.71
CA ASN A 259 5.24 0.25 5.51
C ASN A 259 6.63 0.85 5.26
N VAL A 260 7.42 1.06 6.32
CA VAL A 260 8.76 1.69 6.25
C VAL A 260 9.91 0.68 6.38
N GLY A 261 9.60 -0.60 6.66
CA GLY A 261 10.59 -1.65 6.92
C GLY A 261 11.61 -1.85 5.80
N GLY A 262 11.19 -1.67 4.54
CA GLY A 262 12.10 -1.76 3.39
C GLY A 262 13.26 -0.76 3.44
N VAL A 263 13.05 0.44 4.00
CA VAL A 263 14.09 1.47 4.12
C VAL A 263 15.20 1.01 5.07
N PHE A 264 14.84 0.36 6.18
CA PHE A 264 15.81 -0.18 7.14
C PHE A 264 16.62 -1.34 6.56
N VAL A 265 16.02 -2.19 5.72
CA VAL A 265 16.73 -3.29 5.06
C VAL A 265 17.77 -2.74 4.08
N VAL A 266 17.42 -1.71 3.30
CA VAL A 266 18.37 -1.04 2.39
C VAL A 266 19.52 -0.39 3.17
N LEU A 267 19.24 0.26 4.31
CA LEU A 267 20.26 0.86 5.16
C LEU A 267 21.26 -0.19 5.68
N MET A 268 20.76 -1.30 6.23
CA MET A 268 21.62 -2.39 6.73
C MET A 268 22.44 -3.02 5.60
N GLY A 269 21.82 -3.25 4.44
CA GLY A 269 22.52 -3.74 3.25
C GLY A 269 23.64 -2.79 2.81
N GLY A 270 23.37 -1.48 2.76
CA GLY A 270 24.35 -0.46 2.39
C GLY A 270 25.53 -0.40 3.34
N MET A 271 25.28 -0.47 4.65
CA MET A 271 26.34 -0.53 5.67
C MET A 271 27.20 -1.79 5.55
N GLY A 272 26.57 -2.94 5.26
CA GLY A 272 27.29 -4.20 5.00
C GLY A 272 28.20 -4.11 3.77
N VAL A 273 27.68 -3.59 2.66
CA VAL A 273 28.48 -3.40 1.42
C VAL A 273 29.64 -2.44 1.67
N ALA A 274 29.43 -1.33 2.38
CA ALA A 274 30.48 -0.39 2.72
C ALA A 274 31.60 -1.05 3.55
N CYS A 275 31.23 -1.88 4.53
CA CYS A 275 32.22 -2.64 5.32
C CYS A 275 33.04 -3.60 4.44
N VAL A 276 32.40 -4.32 3.53
CA VAL A 276 33.09 -5.23 2.60
C VAL A 276 34.05 -4.48 1.68
N ILE A 277 33.62 -3.33 1.13
CA ILE A 277 34.47 -2.48 0.30
C ILE A 277 35.69 -2.00 1.10
N ALA A 278 35.50 -1.51 2.33
CA ALA A 278 36.60 -1.05 3.18
C ALA A 278 37.62 -2.16 3.48
N VAL A 279 37.16 -3.39 3.74
CA VAL A 279 38.05 -4.55 3.92
C VAL A 279 38.80 -4.88 2.62
N CYS A 280 38.11 -4.84 1.47
CA CYS A 280 38.74 -5.09 0.17
C CYS A 280 39.81 -4.03 -0.15
N GLU A 281 39.52 -2.75 0.09
CA GLU A 281 40.48 -1.65 -0.07
C GLU A 281 41.69 -1.81 0.85
N PHE A 282 41.47 -2.18 2.11
CA PHE A 282 42.55 -2.45 3.06
C PHE A 282 43.46 -3.60 2.58
N VAL A 283 42.86 -4.71 2.12
CA VAL A 283 43.61 -5.86 1.60
C VAL A 283 44.35 -5.51 0.31
N TRP A 284 43.72 -4.79 -0.62
CA TRP A 284 44.36 -4.36 -1.87
C TRP A 284 45.50 -3.39 -1.62
N LYS A 285 45.33 -2.42 -0.73
CA LYS A 285 46.38 -1.48 -0.34
C LYS A 285 47.54 -2.22 0.32
N SER A 286 47.27 -3.11 1.27
CA SER A 286 48.29 -3.93 1.93
C SER A 286 49.05 -4.80 0.94
N ARG A 287 48.37 -5.42 -0.03
CA ARG A 287 49.00 -6.18 -1.11
C ARG A 287 49.86 -5.32 -2.02
N LYS A 288 49.41 -4.11 -2.38
CA LYS A 288 50.17 -3.20 -3.23
C LYS A 288 51.45 -2.73 -2.54
N VAL A 289 51.35 -2.34 -1.27
CA VAL A 289 52.51 -1.93 -0.45
C VAL A 289 53.49 -3.08 -0.27
N ALA A 290 53.02 -4.30 0.03
CA ALA A 290 53.89 -5.49 0.14
C ALA A 290 54.57 -5.90 -1.18
N VAL A 291 54.04 -5.49 -2.34
CA VAL A 291 54.66 -5.72 -3.65
C VAL A 291 55.68 -4.63 -3.99
N GLU A 292 55.44 -3.38 -3.57
CA GLU A 292 56.40 -2.27 -3.69
C GLU A 292 57.57 -2.41 -2.70
N GLU A 293 57.33 -2.88 -1.48
CA GLU A 293 58.33 -3.17 -0.44
C GLU A 293 58.67 -4.68 -0.43
N ARG A 294 59.63 -5.06 -1.27
CA ARG A 294 59.84 -6.43 -1.79
C ARG A 294 60.21 -7.57 -0.82
N GLU A 295 60.03 -7.51 0.51
CA GLU A 295 60.54 -8.57 1.42
C GLU A 295 59.75 -8.92 2.70
N VAL A 296 58.47 -8.57 2.88
CA VAL A 296 57.74 -8.94 4.13
C VAL A 296 56.41 -9.66 3.87
N SER A 297 56.10 -10.67 4.71
CA SER A 297 54.91 -11.52 4.54
C SER A 297 53.60 -10.72 4.67
N LEU A 298 52.65 -10.98 3.77
CA LEU A 298 51.33 -10.30 3.72
C LEU A 298 50.57 -10.25 5.06
N CYS A 299 50.79 -11.24 5.93
CA CYS A 299 50.08 -11.37 7.19
C CYS A 299 50.68 -10.45 8.29
N SER A 300 51.99 -10.21 8.28
CA SER A 300 52.62 -9.28 9.23
C SER A 300 52.33 -7.83 8.88
N GLU A 301 52.26 -7.49 7.59
CA GLU A 301 51.94 -6.13 7.12
C GLU A 301 50.47 -5.76 7.35
N MET A 302 49.54 -6.71 7.11
CA MET A 302 48.15 -6.50 7.49
C MET A 302 47.99 -6.30 9.01
N ALA A 303 48.76 -7.01 9.84
CA ALA A 303 48.71 -6.86 11.29
C ALA A 303 49.36 -5.56 11.80
N SER A 304 50.40 -5.05 11.12
CA SER A 304 51.05 -3.77 11.44
C SER A 304 50.16 -2.59 11.07
N GLU A 305 49.60 -2.57 9.86
CA GLU A 305 48.67 -1.53 9.37
C GLU A 305 47.37 -1.50 10.17
N LEU A 306 46.82 -2.67 10.55
CA LEU A 306 45.61 -2.74 11.37
C LEU A 306 45.87 -2.25 12.80
N ARG A 307 47.05 -2.55 13.38
CA ARG A 307 47.50 -1.96 14.65
C ARG A 307 47.76 -0.47 14.54
N PHE A 308 48.26 0.02 13.41
CA PHE A 308 48.50 1.44 13.17
C PHE A 308 47.19 2.22 13.03
N ALA A 309 46.20 1.66 12.30
CA ALA A 309 44.86 2.21 12.19
C ALA A 309 44.13 2.25 13.56
N LEU A 310 44.26 1.19 14.37
CA LEU A 310 43.69 1.14 15.73
C LEU A 310 44.39 2.05 16.74
N LYS A 311 45.67 2.37 16.55
CA LYS A 311 46.44 3.29 17.41
C LYS A 311 46.21 4.76 17.12
N ARG A 312 45.55 5.11 16.01
CA ARG A 312 45.30 6.50 15.59
C ARG A 312 44.00 7.06 16.19
N ASN A 313 43.76 6.75 17.47
CA ASN A 313 42.81 7.44 18.33
C ASN A 313 43.58 8.26 19.36
#